data_AF-A0A9E3Y0M8-F1
#
_entry.id   AF-A0A9E3Y0M8-F1
#
_cell.length_a   1.000
_cell.length_b   1.000
_cell.length_c   1.000
_cell.angle_alpha   90.00
_cell.angle_beta   90.00
_cell.angle_gamma   90.00
#
_symmetry.space_group_name_H-M   'P 1'
#
loop_
_entity.id
_entity.type
_entity.pdbx_description
1 polymer ?
#
loop_
_entity_poly.entity_id
_entity_poly.type
_entity_poly.pdbx_seq_one_letter_code
_entity_poly.pdbx_strand_id
1 'polypeptide(L)'
;MHPHLPRYQLSRRTLLRRSLLAGGALVAAPLLASCGDDDADVFDGGSGSTAAPSTSGAPTGDASTSTTAVAGSTAPATTVPSTPGSAAVPAGDALPDGAQLQVAFTYTASGGRVKNPYIVVWVETRTGELVQTISVWYSTREAKYLRELTNWYVSESNYLDGGGADNVASVSGATRNAGTYQVVWDGRDAAGAPVAQGDYVLLVESAREHGPHQVTSADLSLGGEGFTVTLPDDGELTALSATYAV
;
A
#
# COMPACT_ATOMS: atom_id res chain seq x y z
N MET A 1 -16.90 -4.59 -25.20
CA MET A 1 -17.26 -4.23 -23.80
C MET A 1 -16.22 -4.88 -22.90
N HIS A 2 -15.22 -4.11 -22.44
CA HIS A 2 -14.25 -4.62 -21.48
C HIS A 2 -14.91 -4.66 -20.09
N PRO A 3 -14.80 -5.77 -19.33
CA PRO A 3 -15.30 -5.81 -17.97
C PRO A 3 -14.47 -4.84 -17.12
N HIS A 4 -15.16 -3.90 -16.49
CA HIS A 4 -14.62 -3.01 -15.48
C HIS A 4 -14.17 -3.87 -14.31
N LEU A 5 -12.86 -3.91 -14.06
CA LEU A 5 -12.33 -4.55 -12.86
C LEU A 5 -12.90 -3.82 -11.63
N PRO A 6 -13.30 -4.56 -10.58
CA PRO A 6 -13.83 -3.94 -9.37
C PRO A 6 -12.77 -3.01 -8.78
N ARG A 7 -13.11 -1.72 -8.68
CA ARG A 7 -12.32 -0.74 -7.94
C ARG A 7 -12.32 -1.18 -6.47
N TYR A 8 -11.26 -1.86 -6.04
CA TYR A 8 -11.04 -2.16 -4.64
C TYR A 8 -10.76 -0.86 -3.88
N GLN A 9 -11.84 -0.17 -3.51
CA GLN A 9 -11.87 0.92 -2.54
C GLN A 9 -11.78 0.32 -1.13
N LEU A 10 -10.70 -0.40 -0.82
CA LEU A 10 -10.26 -0.43 0.57
C LEU A 10 -9.82 1.01 0.84
N SER A 11 -10.60 1.74 1.64
CA SER A 11 -10.32 3.14 1.90
C SER A 11 -8.89 3.24 2.43
N ARG A 12 -7.98 3.83 1.63
CA ARG A 12 -6.60 4.19 2.02
C ARG A 12 -6.54 4.92 3.38
N ARG A 13 -7.67 5.50 3.82
CA ARG A 13 -7.89 6.08 5.14
C ARG A 13 -7.75 5.09 6.32
N THR A 14 -7.89 3.79 6.13
CA THR A 14 -7.71 2.80 7.21
C THR A 14 -6.24 2.57 7.51
N LEU A 15 -5.36 2.62 6.50
CA LEU A 15 -3.91 2.57 6.69
C LEU A 15 -3.43 3.85 7.41
N LEU A 16 -3.92 5.02 6.97
CA LEU A 16 -3.60 6.32 7.56
C LEU A 16 -4.13 6.54 9.00
N ARG A 17 -5.03 5.68 9.51
CA ARG A 17 -5.57 5.79 10.87
C ARG A 17 -4.82 4.98 11.92
N ARG A 18 -3.92 4.06 11.53
CA ARG A 18 -3.15 3.25 12.49
C ARG A 18 -1.97 3.99 13.14
N SER A 19 -1.55 5.13 12.59
CA SER A 19 -0.36 5.88 13.04
C SER A 19 -0.59 6.80 14.25
N LEU A 20 -1.82 6.99 14.72
CA LEU A 20 -2.18 8.04 15.69
C LEU A 20 -2.16 7.62 17.18
N LEU A 21 -1.60 6.47 17.56
CA LEU A 21 -1.66 5.98 18.96
C LEU A 21 -0.32 5.68 19.64
N ALA A 22 0.83 5.96 19.04
CA ALA A 22 2.14 5.73 19.67
C ALA A 22 2.80 7.04 20.15
N GLY A 23 2.11 7.78 21.01
CA GLY A 23 2.61 9.00 21.65
C GLY A 23 2.32 9.01 23.14
N GLY A 24 2.72 7.95 23.86
CA GLY A 24 2.57 7.83 25.31
C GLY A 24 3.92 7.76 25.99
N ALA A 25 4.26 8.81 26.74
CA ALA A 25 5.50 8.94 27.49
C ALA A 25 5.74 7.76 28.45
N LEU A 26 6.96 7.23 28.38
CA LEU A 26 7.48 6.12 29.18
C LEU A 26 7.80 6.63 30.59
N VAL A 27 6.92 6.39 31.56
CA VAL A 27 7.24 6.53 32.99
C VAL A 27 7.45 5.15 33.56
N ALA A 28 8.73 4.81 33.76
CA ALA A 28 9.14 3.60 34.47
C ALA A 28 8.82 3.75 35.97
N ALA A 29 8.08 2.79 36.53
CA ALA A 29 7.95 2.59 37.97
C ALA A 29 8.11 1.09 38.30
N PRO A 30 8.71 0.74 39.46
CA PRO A 30 9.26 -0.58 39.71
C PRO A 30 8.24 -1.63 40.18
N LEU A 31 8.67 -2.88 39.96
CA LEU A 31 8.06 -4.16 40.33
C LEU A 31 7.60 -4.28 41.79
N LEU A 32 6.40 -4.84 41.99
CA LEU A 32 6.09 -5.66 43.16
C LEU A 32 5.51 -6.99 42.70
N ALA A 33 6.18 -8.05 43.13
CA ALA A 33 5.75 -9.43 43.01
C ALA A 33 4.50 -9.67 43.88
N SER A 34 3.52 -10.36 43.32
CA SER A 34 2.45 -11.01 44.08
C SER A 34 2.27 -12.42 43.52
N CYS A 35 2.66 -13.40 44.32
CA CYS A 35 2.32 -14.80 44.15
C CYS A 35 0.89 -15.00 44.68
N GLY A 36 0.12 -15.84 43.98
CA GLY A 36 -1.23 -16.25 44.36
C GLY A 36 -1.62 -17.47 43.53
N ASP A 37 -1.32 -18.64 44.08
CA ASP A 37 -1.99 -19.90 43.78
C ASP A 37 -3.44 -19.82 44.27
N ASP A 38 -4.39 -20.37 43.51
CA ASP A 38 -5.58 -21.05 44.04
C ASP A 38 -6.22 -21.94 42.96
N ASP A 39 -6.57 -23.14 43.41
CA ASP A 39 -6.96 -24.38 42.73
C ASP A 39 -8.43 -24.48 42.23
N ALA A 40 -8.66 -25.47 41.34
CA ALA A 40 -9.82 -26.39 41.25
C ALA A 40 -11.21 -25.80 40.85
N ASP A 41 -12.13 -26.46 40.13
CA ASP A 41 -12.24 -27.76 39.46
C ASP A 41 -13.61 -27.79 38.71
N VAL A 42 -13.76 -28.70 37.73
CA VAL A 42 -14.92 -29.64 37.59
C VAL A 42 -16.19 -29.37 36.69
N PHE A 43 -16.45 -30.41 35.86
CA PHE A 43 -17.67 -30.96 35.19
C PHE A 43 -18.41 -30.14 34.09
N ASP A 44 -19.08 -30.71 33.09
CA ASP A 44 -19.18 -32.03 32.41
C ASP A 44 -20.22 -31.86 31.28
N GLY A 45 -20.10 -32.64 30.20
CA GLY A 45 -21.25 -33.25 29.53
C GLY A 45 -22.03 -32.45 28.46
N GLY A 46 -22.18 -33.05 27.27
CA GLY A 46 -23.32 -32.75 26.39
C GLY A 46 -23.14 -33.03 24.90
N SER A 47 -23.19 -34.30 24.50
CA SER A 47 -23.28 -34.76 23.10
C SER A 47 -24.67 -34.56 22.46
N GLY A 48 -24.74 -34.57 21.12
CA GLY A 48 -25.97 -34.78 20.34
C GLY A 48 -25.95 -34.02 19.00
N SER A 49 -25.49 -34.56 17.87
CA SER A 49 -26.01 -35.65 17.01
C SER A 49 -27.05 -35.22 15.95
N THR A 50 -26.71 -35.56 14.70
CA THR A 50 -27.56 -35.92 13.54
C THR A 50 -28.39 -34.86 12.80
N ALA A 51 -28.11 -34.72 11.49
CA ALA A 51 -29.00 -35.14 10.38
C ALA A 51 -29.02 -34.16 9.18
N ALA A 52 -28.60 -34.65 8.01
CA ALA A 52 -29.08 -34.21 6.69
C ALA A 52 -30.50 -34.79 6.43
N PRO A 53 -31.31 -34.42 5.41
CA PRO A 53 -30.93 -34.44 3.99
C PRO A 53 -31.64 -33.44 3.00
N SER A 54 -31.10 -33.43 1.76
CA SER A 54 -31.68 -33.17 0.41
C SER A 54 -32.96 -32.33 0.20
N THR A 55 -32.96 -31.44 -0.81
CA THR A 55 -33.80 -31.56 -2.04
C THR A 55 -33.51 -30.51 -3.13
N SER A 56 -33.76 -30.98 -4.37
CA SER A 56 -33.80 -30.37 -5.69
C SER A 56 -34.68 -29.10 -5.82
N GLY A 57 -34.39 -28.27 -6.84
CA GLY A 57 -35.32 -27.27 -7.34
C GLY A 57 -34.72 -26.30 -8.37
N ALA A 58 -34.84 -26.64 -9.66
CA ALA A 58 -34.69 -25.71 -10.78
C ALA A 58 -35.79 -24.64 -10.75
N PRO A 59 -35.58 -23.50 -11.42
CA PRO A 59 -36.55 -23.18 -12.47
C PRO A 59 -35.94 -22.67 -13.78
N THR A 60 -36.50 -23.20 -14.86
CA THR A 60 -36.63 -22.64 -16.20
C THR A 60 -37.42 -21.33 -16.15
N GLY A 61 -37.00 -20.33 -16.92
CA GLY A 61 -37.72 -19.06 -17.07
C GLY A 61 -37.46 -18.47 -18.46
N ASP A 62 -38.55 -18.28 -19.19
CA ASP A 62 -38.68 -18.09 -20.62
C ASP A 62 -37.98 -16.88 -21.26
N ALA A 63 -37.72 -17.07 -22.54
CA ALA A 63 -37.47 -16.03 -23.52
C ALA A 63 -38.72 -15.14 -23.69
N SER A 64 -38.51 -13.84 -23.81
CA SER A 64 -39.44 -12.96 -24.53
C SER A 64 -38.69 -11.81 -25.20
N THR A 65 -38.64 -11.92 -26.51
CA THR A 65 -38.33 -10.89 -27.48
C THR A 65 -39.24 -9.67 -27.30
N SER A 66 -38.66 -8.49 -27.28
CA SER A 66 -39.37 -7.22 -27.50
C SER A 66 -38.52 -6.34 -28.41
N THR A 67 -38.81 -6.44 -29.71
CA THR A 67 -38.36 -5.49 -30.72
C THR A 67 -39.24 -4.26 -30.61
N THR A 68 -38.65 -3.08 -30.41
CA THR A 68 -39.28 -1.80 -30.79
C THR A 68 -38.16 -0.81 -31.14
N ALA A 69 -38.18 -0.38 -32.39
CA ALA A 69 -37.36 0.70 -32.91
C ALA A 69 -38.02 2.04 -32.59
N VAL A 70 -37.24 3.06 -32.23
CA VAL A 70 -37.61 4.46 -32.50
C VAL A 70 -36.38 5.36 -32.60
N ALA A 71 -36.31 6.03 -33.76
CA ALA A 71 -36.00 7.43 -34.02
C ALA A 71 -34.89 8.14 -33.22
N GLY A 72 -33.98 8.74 -33.97
CA GLY A 72 -32.90 9.57 -33.46
C GLY A 72 -33.33 10.86 -32.79
N SER A 73 -32.37 11.43 -32.05
CA SER A 73 -32.37 12.82 -31.63
C SER A 73 -30.93 13.31 -31.59
N THR A 74 -30.61 14.16 -32.55
CA THR A 74 -29.39 14.97 -32.59
C THR A 74 -29.55 16.07 -31.54
N ALA A 75 -28.77 16.02 -30.46
CA ALA A 75 -28.61 17.13 -29.52
C ALA A 75 -27.13 17.49 -29.42
N PRO A 76 -26.76 18.77 -29.46
CA PRO A 76 -25.37 19.21 -29.37
C PRO A 76 -24.91 19.10 -27.92
N ALA A 77 -23.94 18.23 -27.66
CA ALA A 77 -23.27 18.23 -26.37
C ALA A 77 -22.33 19.44 -26.30
N THR A 78 -22.76 20.42 -25.52
CA THR A 78 -21.96 21.49 -24.95
C THR A 78 -20.59 20.98 -24.56
N THR A 79 -19.56 21.56 -25.17
CA THR A 79 -18.16 21.36 -24.79
C THR A 79 -17.99 21.98 -23.41
N VAL A 80 -18.09 21.16 -22.36
CA VAL A 80 -17.59 21.53 -21.04
C VAL A 80 -16.07 21.35 -21.14
N PRO A 81 -15.24 22.39 -20.95
CA PRO A 81 -13.82 22.17 -20.79
C PRO A 81 -13.63 21.40 -19.49
N SER A 82 -13.42 20.09 -19.58
CA SER A 82 -12.84 19.31 -18.50
C SER A 82 -11.40 19.78 -18.34
N THR A 83 -11.20 20.76 -17.46
CA THR A 83 -9.91 20.97 -16.82
C THR A 83 -9.56 19.65 -16.12
N PRO A 84 -8.49 18.94 -16.50
CA PRO A 84 -7.99 17.86 -15.68
C PRO A 84 -7.70 18.45 -14.31
N GLY A 85 -8.25 17.83 -13.26
CA GLY A 85 -7.92 18.18 -11.90
C GLY A 85 -6.41 18.04 -11.74
N SER A 86 -5.71 19.16 -11.81
CA SER A 86 -4.36 19.31 -11.29
C SER A 86 -4.49 19.08 -9.80
N ALA A 87 -4.31 17.84 -9.41
CA ALA A 87 -4.21 17.52 -8.03
C ALA A 87 -3.06 18.30 -7.41
N ALA A 88 -3.34 18.92 -6.27
CA ALA A 88 -2.49 19.94 -5.71
C ALA A 88 -1.25 19.27 -5.11
N VAL A 89 -0.15 19.33 -5.86
CA VAL A 89 1.20 19.23 -5.30
C VAL A 89 1.27 20.20 -4.11
N PRO A 90 1.83 19.80 -2.95
CA PRO A 90 1.98 20.71 -1.82
C PRO A 90 2.65 22.01 -2.26
N ALA A 91 2.02 23.14 -1.97
CA ALA A 91 2.50 24.47 -2.39
C ALA A 91 3.50 25.06 -1.38
N GLY A 92 4.35 24.22 -0.80
CA GLY A 92 5.43 24.64 0.09
C GLY A 92 6.67 25.08 -0.69
N ASP A 93 7.63 25.68 0.01
CA ASP A 93 8.98 25.89 -0.53
C ASP A 93 9.60 24.55 -0.95
N ALA A 94 10.57 24.54 -1.87
CA ALA A 94 11.28 23.32 -2.18
C ALA A 94 11.95 22.72 -0.93
N LEU A 95 12.11 21.40 -0.89
CA LEU A 95 12.92 20.76 0.14
C LEU A 95 14.35 21.35 0.11
N PRO A 96 15.00 21.54 1.26
CA PRO A 96 16.34 22.12 1.31
C PRO A 96 17.35 21.30 0.50
N ASP A 97 18.35 21.97 -0.07
CA ASP A 97 19.43 21.30 -0.79
C ASP A 97 20.17 20.33 0.13
N GLY A 98 20.33 19.08 -0.32
CA GLY A 98 20.99 18.03 0.47
C GLY A 98 20.05 17.25 1.40
N ALA A 99 18.77 17.62 1.44
CA ALA A 99 17.76 16.84 2.15
C ALA A 99 17.68 15.41 1.61
N GLN A 100 17.64 14.44 2.51
CA GLN A 100 17.56 13.02 2.15
C GLN A 100 16.67 12.24 3.11
N LEU A 101 15.92 11.30 2.57
CA LEU A 101 15.13 10.33 3.33
C LEU A 101 15.76 8.96 3.19
N GLN A 102 16.34 8.46 4.28
CA GLN A 102 16.83 7.10 4.38
C GLN A 102 15.73 6.18 4.91
N VAL A 103 15.38 5.14 4.16
CA VAL A 103 14.42 4.11 4.57
C VAL A 103 15.16 2.81 4.82
N ALA A 104 15.10 2.30 6.05
CA ALA A 104 15.67 1.03 6.45
C ALA A 104 14.57 0.03 6.79
N PHE A 105 14.73 -1.22 6.40
CA PHE A 105 13.78 -2.30 6.70
C PHE A 105 14.47 -3.66 6.69
N THR A 106 13.87 -4.63 7.37
CA THR A 106 14.27 -6.03 7.33
C THR A 106 13.17 -6.83 6.65
N TYR A 107 13.56 -7.62 5.64
CA TYR A 107 12.69 -8.63 5.06
C TYR A 107 13.08 -10.01 5.61
N THR A 108 12.16 -10.66 6.31
CA THR A 108 12.34 -12.00 6.89
C THR A 108 11.53 -13.02 6.12
N ALA A 109 12.18 -13.87 5.32
CA ALA A 109 11.45 -14.93 4.64
C ALA A 109 11.02 -16.02 5.64
N SER A 110 9.72 -16.30 5.72
CA SER A 110 9.15 -17.38 6.53
C SER A 110 8.59 -18.50 5.64
N GLY A 111 8.69 -19.74 6.11
CA GLY A 111 8.26 -20.94 5.37
C GLY A 111 9.39 -21.73 4.71
N GLY A 112 9.02 -22.72 3.89
CA GLY A 112 9.95 -23.68 3.27
C GLY A 112 10.83 -23.08 2.17
N ARG A 113 10.78 -23.63 0.95
CA ARG A 113 11.53 -23.08 -0.19
C ARG A 113 10.87 -21.77 -0.66
N VAL A 114 11.37 -20.65 -0.15
CA VAL A 114 10.88 -19.30 -0.47
C VAL A 114 11.63 -18.70 -1.67
N LYS A 115 10.87 -17.99 -2.51
CA LYS A 115 11.41 -17.14 -3.57
C LYS A 115 11.73 -15.77 -3.01
N ASN A 116 12.70 -15.09 -3.62
CA ASN A 116 13.00 -13.70 -3.28
C ASN A 116 11.76 -12.83 -3.55
N PRO A 117 11.38 -11.96 -2.61
CA PRO A 117 10.23 -11.10 -2.80
C PRO A 117 10.51 -10.04 -3.86
N TYR A 118 9.43 -9.53 -4.41
CA TYR A 118 9.41 -8.22 -5.03
C TYR A 118 9.13 -7.21 -3.92
N ILE A 119 9.87 -6.11 -3.92
CA ILE A 119 9.77 -5.07 -2.90
C ILE A 119 9.75 -3.73 -3.59
N VAL A 120 8.91 -2.82 -3.14
CA VAL A 120 8.90 -1.44 -3.61
C VAL A 120 8.77 -0.47 -2.43
N VAL A 121 9.48 0.64 -2.56
CA VAL A 121 9.42 1.78 -1.64
C VAL A 121 9.04 3.00 -2.46
N TRP A 122 7.99 3.71 -2.07
CA TRP A 122 7.53 4.89 -2.79
C TRP A 122 6.91 5.91 -1.84
N VAL A 123 6.81 7.14 -2.33
CA VAL A 123 6.20 8.26 -1.62
C VAL A 123 4.99 8.75 -2.39
N GLU A 124 3.92 9.03 -1.65
CA GLU A 124 2.69 9.63 -2.16
C GLU A 124 2.37 10.95 -1.45
N THR A 125 1.58 11.77 -2.12
CA THR A 125 0.88 12.89 -1.46
C THR A 125 -0.19 12.35 -0.49
N ARG A 126 -0.68 13.21 0.41
CA ARG A 126 -1.82 12.84 1.29
C ARG A 126 -3.10 12.47 0.52
N THR A 127 -3.23 12.87 -0.75
CA THR A 127 -4.36 12.51 -1.62
C THR A 127 -4.18 11.15 -2.29
N GLY A 128 -2.99 10.53 -2.16
CA GLY A 128 -2.67 9.23 -2.72
C GLY A 128 -2.10 9.28 -4.14
N GLU A 129 -1.60 10.43 -4.59
CA GLU A 129 -0.87 10.52 -5.85
C GLU A 129 0.58 10.15 -5.66
N LEU A 130 1.13 9.40 -6.61
CA LEU A 130 2.54 9.06 -6.64
C LEU A 130 3.38 10.33 -6.82
N VAL A 131 4.36 10.50 -5.93
CA VAL A 131 5.38 11.55 -6.03
C VAL A 131 6.65 10.97 -6.63
N GLN A 132 7.12 9.85 -6.06
CA GLN A 132 8.33 9.17 -6.49
C GLN A 132 8.30 7.69 -6.11
N THR A 133 8.68 6.83 -7.05
CA THR A 133 9.10 5.45 -6.76
C THR A 133 10.58 5.49 -6.36
N ILE A 134 10.91 5.23 -5.10
CA ILE A 134 12.28 5.36 -4.58
C ILE A 134 13.14 4.17 -5.00
N SER A 135 12.59 2.95 -4.88
CA SER A 135 13.26 1.74 -5.33
C SER A 135 12.25 0.64 -5.58
N VAL A 136 12.45 -0.13 -6.64
CA VAL A 136 11.64 -1.32 -6.94
C VAL A 136 12.55 -2.50 -7.27
N TRP A 137 12.40 -3.61 -6.56
CA TRP A 137 13.17 -4.83 -6.76
C TRP A 137 12.28 -5.91 -7.35
N TYR A 138 12.66 -6.42 -8.52
CA TYR A 138 11.91 -7.46 -9.20
C TYR A 138 12.80 -8.31 -10.10
N SER A 139 12.28 -9.46 -10.52
CA SER A 139 12.95 -10.33 -11.48
C SER A 139 12.55 -9.88 -12.88
N THR A 140 13.52 -9.40 -13.67
CA THR A 140 13.28 -8.98 -15.06
C THR A 140 12.76 -10.12 -15.93
N ARG A 141 13.14 -11.38 -15.64
CA ARG A 141 12.64 -12.58 -16.31
C ARG A 141 11.16 -12.85 -16.01
N GLU A 142 10.67 -12.36 -14.88
CA GLU A 142 9.32 -12.59 -14.40
C GLU A 142 8.62 -11.26 -14.11
N ALA A 143 8.91 -10.23 -14.92
CA ALA A 143 8.36 -8.87 -14.79
C ALA A 143 6.82 -8.85 -14.83
N LYS A 144 6.20 -9.89 -15.39
CA LYS A 144 4.75 -10.10 -15.34
C LYS A 144 4.20 -10.04 -13.90
N TYR A 145 4.97 -10.45 -12.89
CA TYR A 145 4.56 -10.43 -11.49
C TYR A 145 4.72 -9.06 -10.82
N LEU A 146 5.22 -8.02 -11.51
CA LEU A 146 5.25 -6.66 -10.95
C LEU A 146 3.85 -6.17 -10.52
N ARG A 147 2.80 -6.61 -11.23
CA ARG A 147 1.40 -6.34 -10.87
C ARG A 147 0.97 -6.91 -9.51
N GLU A 148 1.74 -7.84 -8.93
CA GLU A 148 1.48 -8.37 -7.60
C GLU A 148 1.81 -7.36 -6.49
N LEU A 149 2.64 -6.36 -6.79
CA LEU A 149 2.76 -5.12 -6.00
C LEU A 149 1.56 -4.22 -6.30
N THR A 150 0.36 -4.68 -5.93
CA THR A 150 -0.90 -4.13 -6.44
C THR A 150 -1.13 -2.67 -6.04
N ASN A 151 -0.72 -2.24 -4.84
CA ASN A 151 -0.92 -0.86 -4.40
C ASN A 151 -0.03 0.10 -5.19
N TRP A 152 1.26 -0.23 -5.28
CA TRP A 152 2.20 0.54 -6.08
C TRP A 152 1.82 0.51 -7.56
N TYR A 153 1.50 -0.65 -8.13
CA TYR A 153 1.19 -0.79 -9.54
C TYR A 153 0.00 0.08 -9.98
N VAL A 154 -1.04 0.19 -9.13
CA VAL A 154 -2.17 1.10 -9.38
C VAL A 154 -1.73 2.56 -9.32
N SER A 155 -0.88 2.92 -8.37
CA SER A 155 -0.39 4.30 -8.18
C SER A 155 0.50 4.74 -9.35
N GLU A 156 1.42 3.87 -9.75
CA GLU A 156 2.28 4.04 -10.93
C GLU A 156 1.46 4.12 -12.21
N SER A 157 0.50 3.22 -12.42
CA SER A 157 -0.35 3.25 -13.62
C SER A 157 -1.16 4.55 -13.72
N ASN A 158 -1.75 5.00 -12.60
CA ASN A 158 -2.49 6.27 -12.57
C ASN A 158 -1.58 7.47 -12.85
N TYR A 159 -0.34 7.45 -12.35
CA TYR A 159 0.64 8.50 -12.60
C TYR A 159 1.01 8.57 -14.09
N LEU A 160 1.30 7.42 -14.71
CA LEU A 160 1.62 7.35 -16.14
C LEU A 160 0.42 7.72 -17.02
N ASP A 161 -0.78 7.25 -16.71
CA ASP A 161 -2.02 7.61 -17.42
C ASP A 161 -2.31 9.13 -17.33
N GLY A 162 -1.87 9.77 -16.24
CA GLY A 162 -1.92 11.22 -16.03
C GLY A 162 -0.84 12.00 -16.79
N GLY A 163 0.05 11.35 -17.54
CA GLY A 163 1.16 11.98 -18.26
C GLY A 163 2.44 12.14 -17.43
N GLY A 164 2.56 11.39 -16.34
CA GLY A 164 3.76 11.33 -15.52
C GLY A 164 4.99 10.77 -16.24
N ALA A 165 6.18 11.03 -15.70
CA ALA A 165 7.44 10.56 -16.26
C ALA A 165 7.72 9.09 -15.89
N ASP A 166 7.91 8.21 -16.88
CA ASP A 166 8.34 6.83 -16.61
C ASP A 166 9.82 6.79 -16.21
N ASN A 167 10.08 6.65 -14.91
CA ASN A 167 11.41 6.50 -14.34
C ASN A 167 11.63 5.16 -13.64
N VAL A 168 10.67 4.22 -13.73
CA VAL A 168 10.74 2.93 -13.01
C VAL A 168 12.02 2.17 -13.35
N ALA A 169 12.48 2.24 -14.60
CA ALA A 169 13.71 1.60 -15.04
C ALA A 169 14.96 2.11 -14.28
N SER A 170 15.02 3.39 -13.92
CA SER A 170 16.19 3.98 -13.25
C SER A 170 16.28 3.62 -11.75
N VAL A 171 15.13 3.34 -11.13
CA VAL A 171 15.01 2.97 -9.71
C VAL A 171 14.84 1.46 -9.51
N SER A 172 14.93 0.69 -10.60
CA SER A 172 14.77 -0.76 -10.57
C SER A 172 16.05 -1.52 -10.19
N GLY A 173 15.87 -2.68 -9.56
CA GLY A 173 16.94 -3.60 -9.22
C GLY A 173 16.50 -5.06 -9.20
N ALA A 174 17.46 -5.98 -9.12
CA ALA A 174 17.18 -7.39 -8.95
C ALA A 174 16.60 -7.67 -7.56
N THR A 175 15.75 -8.70 -7.46
CA THR A 175 15.25 -9.21 -6.17
C THR A 175 16.40 -9.62 -5.25
N ARG A 176 16.18 -9.45 -3.95
CA ARG A 176 17.18 -9.73 -2.91
C ARG A 176 16.66 -10.82 -1.97
N ASN A 177 17.57 -11.52 -1.30
CA ASN A 177 17.21 -12.57 -0.33
C ASN A 177 16.58 -11.95 0.93
N ALA A 178 16.30 -12.78 1.94
CA ALA A 178 16.02 -12.25 3.28
C ALA A 178 17.25 -11.49 3.82
N GLY A 179 16.99 -10.36 4.48
CA GLY A 179 18.05 -9.50 4.99
C GLY A 179 17.56 -8.12 5.40
N THR A 180 18.48 -7.34 5.96
CA THR A 180 18.26 -5.93 6.30
C THR A 180 18.80 -5.05 5.17
N TYR A 181 18.01 -4.06 4.80
CA TYR A 181 18.27 -3.20 3.66
C TYR A 181 18.04 -1.74 4.00
N GLN A 182 18.64 -0.90 3.17
CA GLN A 182 18.52 0.54 3.21
C GLN A 182 18.39 1.06 1.79
N VAL A 183 17.45 1.99 1.58
CA VAL A 183 17.32 2.81 0.37
C VAL A 183 17.32 4.28 0.76
N VAL A 184 17.74 5.15 -0.14
CA VAL A 184 17.82 6.60 0.10
C VAL A 184 17.08 7.30 -1.02
N TRP A 185 16.28 8.29 -0.64
CA TRP A 185 15.62 9.23 -1.54
C TRP A 185 16.20 10.62 -1.35
N ASP A 186 16.43 11.32 -2.46
CA ASP A 186 17.08 12.63 -2.55
C ASP A 186 16.09 13.81 -2.54
N GLY A 187 14.82 13.55 -2.23
CA GLY A 187 13.78 14.58 -2.20
C GLY A 187 13.32 15.02 -3.59
N ARG A 188 13.61 14.28 -4.66
CA ARG A 188 13.15 14.59 -6.04
C ARG A 188 11.97 13.74 -6.48
N ASP A 189 11.06 14.35 -7.24
CA ASP A 189 9.95 13.65 -7.85
C ASP A 189 10.41 12.76 -9.03
N ALA A 190 9.48 12.00 -9.60
CA ALA A 190 9.76 11.13 -10.76
C ALA A 190 10.24 11.90 -12.02
N ALA A 191 9.97 13.21 -12.11
CA ALA A 191 10.49 14.08 -13.18
C ALA A 191 11.88 14.67 -12.86
N GLY A 192 12.42 14.42 -11.67
CA GLY A 192 13.71 14.92 -11.19
C GLY A 192 13.67 16.34 -10.61
N ALA A 193 12.49 16.93 -10.43
CA ALA A 193 12.32 18.22 -9.78
C ALA A 193 12.35 18.07 -8.25
N PRO A 194 12.88 19.06 -7.51
CA PRO A 194 12.78 19.07 -6.05
C PRO A 194 11.32 19.03 -5.61
N VAL A 195 11.00 18.14 -4.68
CA VAL A 195 9.67 18.07 -4.07
C VAL A 195 9.49 19.26 -3.14
N ALA A 196 8.26 19.73 -3.01
CA ALA A 196 7.90 20.78 -2.08
C ALA A 196 7.89 20.27 -0.63
N GLN A 197 8.04 21.17 0.32
CA GLN A 197 7.78 20.91 1.73
C GLN A 197 6.28 20.65 1.93
N GLY A 198 5.95 19.70 2.81
CA GLY A 198 4.56 19.32 3.07
C GLY A 198 4.40 17.94 3.67
N ASP A 199 3.15 17.49 3.72
CA ASP A 199 2.78 16.19 4.23
C ASP A 199 2.70 15.14 3.12
N TYR A 200 3.38 14.03 3.36
CA TYR A 200 3.51 12.91 2.46
C TYR A 200 3.24 11.60 3.19
N VAL A 201 3.11 10.52 2.42
CA VAL A 201 3.00 9.16 2.94
C VAL A 201 4.12 8.34 2.33
N LEU A 202 4.94 7.73 3.16
CA LEU A 202 5.89 6.71 2.74
C LEU A 202 5.22 5.35 2.79
N LEU A 203 5.38 4.55 1.75
CA LEU A 203 4.88 3.19 1.68
C LEU A 203 5.99 2.21 1.34
N VAL A 204 5.92 1.03 1.94
CA VAL A 204 6.76 -0.12 1.64
C VAL A 204 5.84 -1.31 1.38
N GLU A 205 5.97 -1.92 0.21
CA GLU A 205 5.14 -3.05 -0.21
C GLU A 205 6.03 -4.22 -0.61
N SER A 206 5.60 -5.43 -0.27
CA SER A 206 6.24 -6.66 -0.72
C SER A 206 5.24 -7.69 -1.18
N ALA A 207 5.65 -8.47 -2.17
CA ALA A 207 4.90 -9.62 -2.69
C ALA A 207 5.87 -10.72 -3.09
N ARG A 208 5.49 -11.98 -2.93
CA ARG A 208 6.24 -13.09 -3.54
C ARG A 208 5.32 -14.19 -4.03
N GLU A 209 5.83 -14.97 -4.97
CA GLU A 209 5.17 -16.17 -5.48
C GLU A 209 4.80 -17.11 -4.32
N HIS A 210 3.52 -17.45 -4.22
CA HIS A 210 2.96 -18.29 -3.15
C HIS A 210 3.17 -17.78 -1.71
N GLY A 211 3.45 -16.48 -1.54
CA GLY A 211 3.60 -15.86 -0.23
C GLY A 211 2.52 -14.83 0.08
N PRO A 212 2.60 -14.23 1.28
CA PRO A 212 1.80 -13.06 1.62
C PRO A 212 2.12 -11.87 0.71
N HIS A 213 1.11 -11.02 0.58
CA HIS A 213 1.21 -9.66 0.09
C HIS A 213 1.12 -8.73 1.30
N GLN A 214 2.07 -7.80 1.42
CA GLN A 214 2.28 -6.99 2.62
C GLN A 214 2.50 -5.53 2.23
N VAL A 215 1.93 -4.62 3.00
CA VAL A 215 2.05 -3.18 2.81
C VAL A 215 2.01 -2.46 4.15
N THR A 216 2.99 -1.59 4.35
CA THR A 216 3.06 -0.72 5.53
C THR A 216 3.36 0.72 5.12
N SER A 217 3.01 1.67 5.98
CA SER A 217 3.13 3.09 5.68
C SER A 217 3.40 3.93 6.92
N ALA A 218 4.01 5.09 6.72
CA ALA A 218 4.09 6.17 7.71
C ALA A 218 3.78 7.53 7.08
N ASP A 219 3.15 8.39 7.87
CA ASP A 219 3.02 9.80 7.53
C ASP A 219 4.36 10.50 7.71
N LEU A 220 4.71 11.36 6.76
CA LEU A 220 5.92 12.18 6.77
C LEU A 220 5.53 13.66 6.69
N SER A 221 6.15 14.51 7.50
CA SER A 221 6.09 15.96 7.34
C SER A 221 7.49 16.44 6.93
N LEU A 222 7.68 16.61 5.61
CA LEU A 222 8.96 16.99 5.02
C LEU A 222 9.10 18.51 5.03
N GLY A 223 10.21 19.02 5.57
CA GLY A 223 10.40 20.44 5.86
C GLY A 223 11.87 20.79 6.10
N GLY A 224 12.11 21.86 6.86
CA GLY A 224 13.47 22.28 7.25
C GLY A 224 14.06 21.53 8.45
N GLU A 225 13.31 20.61 9.07
CA GLU A 225 13.75 19.88 10.26
C GLU A 225 13.83 18.37 9.97
N GLY A 226 14.95 17.76 10.37
CA GLY A 226 15.14 16.31 10.29
C GLY A 226 14.32 15.56 11.34
N PHE A 227 13.98 14.30 11.05
CA PHE A 227 13.21 13.45 11.95
C PHE A 227 13.49 11.97 11.72
N THR A 228 13.04 11.13 12.65
CA THR A 228 12.98 9.67 12.47
C THR A 228 11.58 9.19 12.80
N VAL A 229 11.03 8.33 11.94
CA VAL A 229 9.74 7.67 12.15
C VAL A 229 9.89 6.15 12.00
N THR A 230 9.16 5.39 12.80
CA THR A 230 9.05 3.94 12.69
C THR A 230 7.77 3.58 11.96
N LEU A 231 7.87 2.67 10.99
CA LEU A 231 6.69 2.13 10.29
C LEU A 231 6.26 0.85 11.02
N PRO A 232 4.96 0.54 11.09
CA PRO A 232 4.50 -0.73 11.65
C PRO A 232 5.07 -1.92 10.88
N ASP A 233 5.39 -2.99 11.58
CA ASP A 233 5.71 -4.27 10.96
C ASP A 233 4.46 -4.83 10.25
N ASP A 234 4.67 -5.51 9.13
CA ASP A 234 3.62 -6.25 8.42
C ASP A 234 4.16 -7.60 7.94
N GLY A 235 3.92 -8.62 8.78
CA GLY A 235 4.35 -10.00 8.57
C GLY A 235 5.85 -10.17 8.40
N GLU A 236 6.34 -10.17 7.16
CA GLU A 236 7.75 -10.39 6.83
C GLU A 236 8.52 -9.09 6.59
N LEU A 237 7.82 -7.98 6.47
CA LEU A 237 8.42 -6.66 6.56
C LEU A 237 8.48 -6.26 8.03
N THR A 238 9.69 -6.12 8.55
CA THR A 238 9.95 -5.85 9.97
C THR A 238 11.02 -4.78 10.17
N ALA A 239 11.07 -4.18 11.36
CA ALA A 239 12.10 -3.22 11.75
C ALA A 239 12.24 -2.05 10.76
N LEU A 240 11.09 -1.52 10.32
CA LEU A 240 11.04 -0.46 9.33
C LEU A 240 11.20 0.91 10.00
N SER A 241 12.09 1.73 9.46
CA SER A 241 12.27 3.11 9.89
C SER A 241 12.61 4.02 8.71
N ALA A 242 12.21 5.28 8.82
CA ALA A 242 12.59 6.32 7.90
C ALA A 242 13.26 7.46 8.67
N THR A 243 14.46 7.85 8.26
CA THR A 243 15.23 8.94 8.83
C THR A 243 15.40 10.02 7.78
N TYR A 244 14.82 11.18 8.04
CA TYR A 244 14.94 12.37 7.23
C TYR A 244 16.02 13.28 7.79
N ALA A 245 16.98 13.65 6.95
CA ALA A 245 18.07 14.57 7.27
C ALA A 245 18.03 15.76 6.31
N VAL A 246 18.39 16.94 6.83
CA VAL A 246 18.44 18.23 6.14
C VAL A 246 19.83 18.82 6.33
#